data_AF-A0A7X5U812-F1
#
_entry.id   AF-A0A7X5U812-F1
#
_cell.length_a   1.000
_cell.length_b   1.000
_cell.length_c   1.000
_cell.angle_alpha   90.00
_cell.angle_beta   90.00
_cell.angle_gamma   90.00
#
_symmetry.space_group_name_H-M   'P 1'
#
loop_
_entity.id
_entity.type
_entity.pdbx_description
1 polymer ?
#
loop_
_entity_poly.entity_id
_entity_poly.type
_entity_poly.pdbx_seq_one_letter_code
_entity_poly.pdbx_strand_id
1 'polypeptide(L)'
;MRLALHIRGLPPIPFDVLKLVGHHFLSIPPMLAEQIVRLLAEIEFVRLGTEGTRIKTVVPDVPYYEDMYAQLGQYAIDEKLNEAEQLSVALVHRLSKTPENLEALRAKLGAENKLFTRAVAVGVDGSYLKQVRARGRDILLTPTHFAENPELFADIAAKGGARDIQKVFDAIRSMQGVPLSLIQKTGKLGNTNLTKGESDLAIRLAQDGLVKPPSITTSHAGENFFLFTPTPGGAALAPTKRDIYEKAMATVAAVRQGQFLSNKYKINNPAALLYVLKRDLKLGRATTEAAQQYQNLTHLRIARLDDVGGGFKQLQIINTPENIEALDIAYDLVNGGVAQGIEVDDSARFAIQQDQTFVESLIATTKLQKTKKIALSDEQQEQLDLFFIK
;
A
#
# COMPACT_ATOMS: atom_id res chain seq x y z
N MET A 1 13.82 -9.53 -11.92
CA MET A 1 12.54 -8.79 -11.88
C MET A 1 12.57 -7.43 -12.55
N ARG A 2 13.32 -6.43 -12.07
CA ARG A 2 13.29 -5.07 -12.62
C ARG A 2 13.50 -5.00 -14.14
N LEU A 3 14.47 -5.74 -14.69
CA LEU A 3 14.71 -5.82 -16.13
C LEU A 3 13.50 -6.37 -16.91
N ALA A 4 12.95 -7.52 -16.49
CA ALA A 4 11.79 -8.15 -17.13
C ALA A 4 10.59 -7.21 -17.25
N LEU A 5 10.30 -6.45 -16.20
CA LEU A 5 9.20 -5.48 -16.19
C LEU A 5 9.38 -4.35 -17.20
N HIS A 6 10.61 -3.91 -17.43
CA HIS A 6 10.91 -2.81 -18.36
C HIS A 6 10.98 -3.26 -19.82
N ILE A 7 11.16 -4.56 -20.07
CA ILE A 7 11.19 -5.11 -21.44
C ILE A 7 9.89 -5.77 -21.86
N ARG A 8 8.90 -5.89 -20.96
CA ARG A 8 7.60 -6.47 -21.26
C ARG A 8 6.90 -5.73 -22.39
N GLY A 9 6.38 -6.47 -23.37
CA GLY A 9 5.67 -5.92 -24.53
C GLY A 9 6.56 -5.23 -25.56
N LEU A 10 7.89 -5.22 -25.36
CA LEU A 10 8.82 -4.73 -26.37
C LEU A 10 9.05 -5.80 -27.46
N PRO A 11 9.30 -5.36 -28.71
CA PRO A 11 9.74 -6.27 -29.77
C PRO A 11 11.11 -6.88 -29.44
N PRO A 12 11.56 -7.90 -30.18
CA PRO A 12 12.89 -8.50 -30.01
C PRO A 12 14.00 -7.45 -29.91
N ILE A 13 14.78 -7.51 -28.82
CA ILE A 13 15.79 -6.51 -28.47
C ILE A 13 17.19 -7.08 -28.75
N PRO A 14 18.05 -6.39 -29.50
CA PRO A 14 19.46 -6.77 -29.60
C PRO A 14 20.13 -6.76 -28.22
N PHE A 15 20.89 -7.82 -27.90
CA PHE A 15 21.47 -7.99 -26.56
C PHE A 15 22.42 -6.85 -26.18
N ASP A 16 23.22 -6.35 -27.14
CA ASP A 16 24.13 -5.21 -26.92
C ASP A 16 23.36 -3.92 -26.56
N VAL A 17 22.17 -3.72 -27.14
CA VAL A 17 21.30 -2.58 -26.80
C VAL A 17 20.71 -2.76 -25.40
N LEU A 18 20.22 -3.95 -25.08
CA LEU A 18 19.68 -4.27 -23.76
C LEU A 18 20.71 -4.06 -22.65
N LYS A 19 21.97 -4.42 -22.90
CA LYS A 19 23.10 -4.23 -21.98
C LYS A 19 23.36 -2.74 -21.69
N LEU A 20 23.32 -1.88 -22.71
CA LEU A 20 23.50 -0.43 -22.56
C LEU A 20 22.33 0.22 -21.82
N VAL A 21 21.10 -0.14 -22.19
CA VAL A 21 19.87 0.36 -21.55
C VAL A 21 19.79 -0.11 -20.10
N GLY A 22 20.12 -1.37 -19.82
CA GLY A 22 20.16 -1.92 -18.47
C GLY A 22 21.17 -1.20 -17.58
N HIS A 23 22.36 -0.87 -18.09
CA HIS A 23 23.30 -0.04 -17.35
C HIS A 23 22.75 1.36 -17.09
N HIS A 24 22.25 2.04 -18.13
CA HIS A 24 21.92 3.45 -18.02
C HIS A 24 20.66 3.70 -17.17
N PHE A 25 19.63 2.88 -17.32
CA PHE A 25 18.32 3.12 -16.69
C PHE A 25 18.07 2.26 -15.45
N LEU A 26 18.71 1.08 -15.36
CA LEU A 26 18.46 0.12 -14.30
C LEU A 26 19.67 -0.12 -13.40
N SER A 27 20.77 0.60 -13.64
CA SER A 27 22.04 0.46 -12.93
C SER A 27 22.58 -0.98 -12.94
N ILE A 28 22.26 -1.76 -13.97
CA ILE A 28 22.74 -3.13 -14.12
C ILE A 28 24.16 -3.10 -14.70
N PRO A 29 25.18 -3.61 -13.97
CA PRO A 29 26.53 -3.70 -14.51
C PRO A 29 26.55 -4.52 -15.81
N PRO A 30 27.22 -4.04 -16.88
CA PRO A 30 27.21 -4.72 -18.18
C PRO A 30 27.74 -6.16 -18.13
N MET A 31 28.60 -6.49 -17.15
CA MET A 31 29.13 -7.83 -16.96
C MET A 31 28.10 -8.81 -16.38
N LEU A 32 27.10 -8.31 -15.64
CA LEU A 32 26.02 -9.10 -15.07
C LEU A 32 24.83 -9.26 -16.01
N ALA A 33 24.74 -8.43 -17.06
CA ALA A 33 23.61 -8.43 -17.99
C ALA A 33 23.38 -9.80 -18.65
N GLU A 34 24.45 -10.51 -19.01
CA GLU A 34 24.33 -11.85 -19.59
C GLU A 34 23.75 -12.86 -18.60
N GLN A 35 24.29 -12.89 -17.38
CA GLN A 35 23.81 -13.78 -16.32
C GLN A 35 22.34 -13.50 -15.98
N ILE A 36 21.96 -12.23 -15.86
CA ILE A 36 20.58 -11.81 -15.58
C ILE A 36 19.64 -12.28 -16.70
N VAL A 37 20.03 -12.11 -17.96
CA VAL A 37 19.21 -12.47 -19.11
C VAL A 37 19.08 -14.00 -19.25
N ARG A 38 20.11 -14.76 -18.88
CA ARG A 38 20.03 -16.23 -18.80
C ARG A 38 19.10 -16.70 -17.67
N LEU A 39 19.19 -16.11 -16.48
CA LEU A 39 18.25 -16.37 -15.38
C LEU A 39 16.81 -16.03 -15.78
N LEU A 40 16.61 -14.93 -16.51
CA LEU A 40 15.29 -14.59 -17.04
C LEU A 40 14.78 -15.62 -18.07
N ALA A 41 15.68 -16.28 -18.80
CA ALA A 41 15.30 -17.32 -19.75
C ALA A 41 14.97 -18.65 -19.06
N GLU A 42 15.67 -18.96 -17.97
CA GLU A 42 15.39 -20.14 -17.13
C GLU A 42 14.00 -20.08 -16.49
N ILE A 43 13.56 -18.89 -16.07
CA ILE A 43 12.19 -18.66 -15.57
C ILE A 43 11.16 -18.39 -16.70
N GLU A 44 11.53 -18.67 -17.96
CA GLU A 44 10.69 -18.50 -19.15
C GLU A 44 10.19 -17.07 -19.44
N PHE A 45 10.75 -16.04 -18.81
CA PHE A 45 10.37 -14.65 -19.02
C PHE A 45 10.96 -14.04 -20.31
N VAL A 46 12.01 -14.65 -20.85
CA VAL A 46 12.59 -14.24 -22.13
C VAL A 46 13.03 -15.46 -22.93
N ARG A 47 12.92 -15.38 -24.26
CA ARG A 47 13.54 -16.34 -25.18
C ARG A 47 14.81 -15.75 -25.78
N LEU A 48 15.89 -16.52 -25.76
CA LEU A 48 17.20 -16.08 -26.23
C LEU A 48 17.43 -16.53 -27.67
N GLY A 49 17.61 -15.56 -28.57
CA GLY A 49 18.18 -15.81 -29.89
C GLY A 49 19.69 -15.88 -29.79
N THR A 50 20.25 -17.07 -29.77
CA THR A 50 21.69 -17.32 -29.68
C THR A 50 22.28 -17.72 -31.03
N GLU A 51 23.54 -17.36 -31.24
CA GLU A 51 24.38 -17.88 -32.32
C GLU A 51 25.60 -18.53 -31.68
N GLY A 52 25.60 -19.86 -31.61
CA GLY A 52 26.52 -20.62 -30.77
C GLY A 52 26.30 -20.31 -29.29
N THR A 53 27.36 -19.86 -28.59
CA THR A 53 27.31 -19.50 -27.16
C THR A 53 26.91 -18.04 -26.91
N ARG A 54 26.90 -17.20 -27.95
CA ARG A 54 26.68 -15.76 -27.83
C ARG A 54 25.20 -15.40 -28.00
N ILE A 55 24.67 -14.60 -27.08
CA ILE A 55 23.31 -14.06 -27.15
C ILE A 55 23.29 -12.89 -28.15
N LYS A 56 22.48 -12.98 -29.20
CA LYS A 56 22.27 -11.88 -30.16
C LYS A 56 21.00 -11.09 -29.90
N THR A 57 19.93 -11.79 -29.56
CA THR A 57 18.61 -11.18 -29.40
C THR A 57 17.93 -11.72 -28.15
N VAL A 58 17.22 -10.85 -27.45
CA VAL A 58 16.37 -11.19 -26.32
C VAL A 58 14.94 -10.89 -26.73
N VAL A 59 14.11 -11.93 -26.77
CA VAL A 59 12.68 -11.83 -27.07
C VAL A 59 11.94 -11.85 -25.74
N PRO A 60 11.33 -10.73 -25.31
CA PRO A 60 10.54 -10.71 -24.09
C PRO A 60 9.32 -11.62 -24.22
N ASP A 61 9.15 -12.53 -23.27
CA ASP A 61 7.98 -13.40 -23.13
C ASP A 61 7.43 -13.31 -21.70
N VAL A 62 7.56 -12.10 -21.14
CA VAL A 62 7.26 -11.83 -19.74
C VAL A 62 5.75 -11.90 -19.56
N PRO A 63 5.23 -12.86 -18.79
CA PRO A 63 3.80 -13.04 -18.67
C PRO A 63 3.15 -11.87 -17.92
N TYR A 64 1.83 -11.84 -17.91
CA TYR A 64 1.11 -10.90 -17.07
C TYR A 64 1.47 -11.13 -15.62
N TYR A 65 1.41 -10.07 -14.82
CA TYR A 65 1.98 -10.09 -13.48
C TYR A 65 1.50 -11.31 -12.68
N GLU A 66 0.22 -11.72 -12.75
CA GLU A 66 -0.34 -12.87 -11.99
C GLU A 66 0.46 -14.15 -12.12
N ASP A 67 0.97 -14.40 -13.32
CA ASP A 67 1.74 -15.61 -13.60
C ASP A 67 3.23 -15.43 -13.22
N MET A 68 3.75 -14.22 -13.08
CA MET A 68 5.19 -13.97 -12.85
C MET A 68 5.71 -14.46 -11.48
N TYR A 69 5.12 -14.06 -10.36
CA TYR A 69 5.51 -14.54 -9.01
C TYR A 69 4.93 -15.94 -8.72
N ALA A 70 3.94 -16.41 -9.48
CA ALA A 70 3.44 -17.78 -9.39
C ALA A 70 4.49 -18.70 -10.02
N GLN A 71 5.00 -18.33 -11.19
CA GLN A 71 6.18 -18.97 -11.80
C GLN A 71 7.44 -18.78 -10.96
N LEU A 72 7.71 -17.60 -10.36
CA LEU A 72 8.87 -17.44 -9.46
C LEU A 72 8.71 -18.22 -8.15
N GLY A 73 7.50 -18.32 -7.62
CA GLY A 73 7.19 -19.08 -6.42
C GLY A 73 7.34 -20.57 -6.68
N GLN A 74 6.82 -21.04 -7.80
CA GLN A 74 7.00 -22.40 -8.29
C GLN A 74 8.49 -22.70 -8.54
N TYR A 75 9.21 -21.81 -9.22
CA TYR A 75 10.66 -21.90 -9.40
C TYR A 75 11.42 -21.94 -8.07
N ALA A 76 11.03 -21.12 -7.09
CA ALA A 76 11.65 -21.12 -5.76
C ALA A 76 11.40 -22.42 -4.98
N ILE A 77 10.26 -23.08 -5.21
CA ILE A 77 9.93 -24.40 -4.66
C ILE A 77 10.77 -25.47 -5.36
N ASP A 78 10.85 -25.42 -6.68
CA ASP A 78 11.49 -26.44 -7.52
C ASP A 78 13.02 -26.42 -7.40
N GLU A 79 13.64 -25.23 -7.44
CA GLU A 79 15.10 -25.05 -7.32
C GLU A 79 15.60 -25.04 -5.87
N LYS A 80 14.69 -25.02 -4.89
CA LYS A 80 14.98 -24.90 -3.44
C LYS A 80 15.89 -23.71 -3.12
N LEU A 81 15.28 -22.61 -2.69
CA LEU A 81 16.00 -21.42 -2.23
C LEU A 81 17.18 -21.75 -1.30
N ASN A 82 18.32 -21.12 -1.53
CA ASN A 82 19.47 -21.24 -0.64
C ASN A 82 19.23 -20.45 0.67
N GLU A 83 20.10 -20.64 1.66
CA GLU A 83 19.95 -20.04 2.99
C GLU A 83 19.87 -18.50 2.96
N ALA A 84 20.61 -17.85 2.05
CA ALA A 84 20.58 -16.40 1.90
C ALA A 84 19.25 -15.91 1.29
N GLU A 85 18.71 -16.63 0.31
CA GLU A 85 17.42 -16.32 -0.30
C GLU A 85 16.26 -16.55 0.67
N GLN A 86 16.28 -17.66 1.41
CA GLN A 86 15.32 -17.94 2.47
C GLN A 86 15.34 -16.83 3.54
N LEU A 87 16.53 -16.37 3.94
CA LEU A 87 16.65 -15.25 4.87
C LEU A 87 16.07 -13.96 4.29
N SER A 88 16.33 -13.65 3.02
CA SER A 88 15.78 -12.45 2.37
C SER A 88 14.24 -12.48 2.32
N VAL A 89 13.64 -13.63 2.01
CA VAL A 89 12.17 -13.81 2.06
C VAL A 89 11.64 -13.62 3.48
N ALA A 90 12.29 -14.22 4.48
CA ALA A 90 11.92 -14.08 5.88
C ALA A 90 12.02 -12.63 6.37
N LEU A 91 13.06 -11.90 5.96
CA LEU A 91 13.23 -10.47 6.24
C LEU A 91 12.06 -9.65 5.68
N VAL A 92 11.73 -9.84 4.41
CA VAL A 92 10.63 -9.10 3.76
C VAL A 92 9.28 -9.42 4.40
N HIS A 93 8.96 -10.69 4.65
CA HIS A 93 7.71 -11.09 5.29
C HIS A 93 7.58 -10.57 6.73
N ARG A 94 8.69 -10.42 7.44
CA ARG A 94 8.68 -9.89 8.81
C ARG A 94 8.54 -8.37 8.81
N LEU A 95 9.31 -7.71 7.96
CA LEU A 95 9.32 -6.25 7.85
C LEU A 95 8.10 -5.69 7.14
N SER A 96 7.33 -6.51 6.41
CA SER A 96 6.00 -6.12 5.93
C SER A 96 5.00 -5.89 7.07
N LYS A 97 5.23 -6.49 8.24
CA LYS A 97 4.35 -6.32 9.40
C LYS A 97 4.72 -5.10 10.23
N THR A 98 6.02 -4.91 10.49
CA THR A 98 6.50 -3.81 11.34
C THR A 98 7.98 -3.49 11.06
N PRO A 99 8.39 -2.21 11.10
CA PRO A 99 9.80 -1.84 11.07
C PRO A 99 10.51 -2.37 12.32
N GLU A 100 11.72 -2.90 12.14
CA GLU A 100 12.50 -3.45 13.26
C GLU A 100 13.92 -2.90 13.30
N ASN A 101 14.47 -2.80 14.50
CA ASN A 101 15.88 -2.50 14.68
C ASN A 101 16.75 -3.64 14.10
N LEU A 102 17.80 -3.28 13.37
CA LEU A 102 18.66 -4.21 12.64
C LEU A 102 19.31 -5.26 13.56
N GLU A 103 19.81 -4.86 14.72
CA GLU A 103 20.46 -5.77 15.68
C GLU A 103 19.45 -6.72 16.33
N ALA A 104 18.29 -6.19 16.73
CA ALA A 104 17.20 -6.99 17.30
C ALA A 104 16.65 -8.00 16.29
N LEU A 105 16.55 -7.60 15.02
CA LEU A 105 16.09 -8.45 13.92
C LEU A 105 17.07 -9.60 13.68
N ARG A 106 18.38 -9.31 13.65
CA ARG A 106 19.44 -10.33 13.54
C ARG A 106 19.36 -11.34 14.69
N ALA A 107 19.25 -10.85 15.92
CA ALA A 107 19.18 -11.71 17.11
C ALA A 107 17.95 -12.64 17.08
N LYS A 108 16.78 -12.14 16.66
CA LYS A 108 15.55 -12.93 16.57
C LYS A 108 15.56 -13.98 15.47
N LEU A 109 16.21 -13.70 14.35
CA LEU A 109 16.31 -14.64 13.23
C LEU A 109 17.39 -15.70 13.46
N GLY A 110 18.24 -15.54 14.48
CA GLY A 110 19.33 -16.49 14.76
C GLY A 110 20.36 -16.57 13.64
N ALA A 111 20.37 -15.61 12.71
CA ALA A 111 21.18 -15.67 11.50
C ALA A 111 22.66 -15.34 11.79
N GLU A 112 23.55 -16.04 11.09
CA GLU A 112 24.98 -15.73 11.12
C GLU A 112 25.21 -14.28 10.66
N ASN A 113 26.11 -13.54 11.32
CA ASN A 113 26.28 -12.10 11.09
C ASN A 113 26.66 -11.78 9.63
N LYS A 114 27.55 -12.57 9.02
CA LYS A 114 27.98 -12.37 7.64
C LYS A 114 26.83 -12.57 6.65
N LEU A 115 26.08 -13.66 6.82
CA LEU A 115 24.95 -14.00 5.96
C LEU A 115 23.83 -12.96 6.10
N PHE A 116 23.52 -12.53 7.33
CA PHE A 116 22.54 -11.48 7.60
C PHE A 116 22.93 -10.14 6.97
N THR A 117 24.17 -9.71 7.15
CA THR A 117 24.66 -8.43 6.62
C THR A 117 24.61 -8.42 5.09
N ARG A 118 24.96 -9.55 4.46
CA ARG A 118 24.87 -9.72 3.02
C ARG A 118 23.42 -9.68 2.53
N ALA A 119 22.49 -10.37 3.20
CA ALA A 119 21.08 -10.37 2.83
C ALA A 119 20.46 -8.96 2.94
N VAL A 120 20.80 -8.22 4.01
CA VAL A 120 20.36 -6.82 4.16
C VAL A 120 20.94 -5.93 3.06
N ALA A 121 22.23 -6.03 2.75
CA ALA A 121 22.86 -5.26 1.69
C ALA A 121 22.21 -5.53 0.33
N VAL A 122 22.02 -6.81 -0.02
CA VAL A 122 21.33 -7.22 -1.25
C VAL A 122 19.88 -6.69 -1.28
N GLY A 123 19.19 -6.63 -0.15
CA GLY A 123 17.84 -6.09 -0.08
C GLY A 123 17.74 -4.58 -0.19
N VAL A 124 18.72 -3.85 0.36
CA VAL A 124 18.84 -2.40 0.20
C VAL A 124 19.19 -2.05 -1.25
N ASP A 125 20.19 -2.71 -1.82
CA ASP A 125 20.60 -2.53 -3.22
C ASP A 125 19.46 -2.93 -4.19
N GLY A 126 18.76 -4.03 -3.84
CA GLY A 126 17.58 -4.52 -4.54
C GLY A 126 16.32 -3.66 -4.34
N SER A 127 16.39 -2.61 -3.51
CA SER A 127 15.30 -1.68 -3.20
C SER A 127 14.03 -2.33 -2.60
N TYR A 128 14.14 -3.55 -2.07
CA TYR A 128 13.05 -4.21 -1.35
C TYR A 128 13.20 -4.10 0.17
N LEU A 129 14.33 -3.57 0.65
CA LEU A 129 14.54 -3.10 2.03
C LEU A 129 15.04 -1.66 2.00
N LYS A 130 14.78 -0.91 3.07
CA LYS A 130 15.36 0.42 3.31
C LYS A 130 15.85 0.47 4.74
N GLN A 131 17.08 0.95 4.90
CA GLN A 131 17.67 1.21 6.19
C GLN A 131 17.57 2.71 6.49
N VAL A 132 17.05 3.05 7.67
CA VAL A 132 16.90 4.42 8.15
C VAL A 132 17.52 4.53 9.53
N ARG A 133 18.38 5.55 9.72
CA ARG A 133 18.94 5.86 11.03
C ARG A 133 17.96 6.73 11.79
N ALA A 134 17.48 6.27 12.94
CA ALA A 134 16.58 7.04 13.81
C ALA A 134 16.99 6.88 15.28
N ARG A 135 17.15 8.01 15.99
CA ARG A 135 17.59 8.06 17.40
C ARG A 135 18.84 7.22 17.70
N GLY A 136 19.82 7.26 16.79
CA GLY A 136 21.06 6.50 16.93
C GLY A 136 20.92 5.00 16.70
N ARG A 137 19.80 4.51 16.18
CA ARG A 137 19.55 3.10 15.86
C ARG A 137 19.33 2.92 14.36
N ASP A 138 19.85 1.82 13.81
CA ASP A 138 19.51 1.40 12.45
C ASP A 138 18.18 0.65 12.47
N ILE A 139 17.20 1.20 11.76
CA ILE A 139 15.89 0.60 11.56
C ILE A 139 15.79 0.12 10.12
N LEU A 140 15.34 -1.12 9.96
CA LEU A 140 15.09 -1.73 8.67
C LEU A 140 13.58 -1.79 8.43
N LEU A 141 13.16 -1.46 7.21
CA LEU A 141 11.76 -1.46 6.79
C LEU A 141 11.61 -1.86 5.33
N THR A 142 10.43 -2.32 4.94
CA THR A 142 10.11 -2.62 3.54
C THR A 142 9.50 -1.37 2.90
N PRO A 143 10.09 -0.79 1.83
CA PRO A 143 9.56 0.39 1.16
C PRO A 143 8.15 0.20 0.65
N THR A 144 7.74 -1.04 0.38
CA THR A 144 6.39 -1.32 -0.06
C THR A 144 5.36 -1.04 1.06
N HIS A 145 5.63 -1.44 2.30
CA HIS A 145 4.65 -1.25 3.37
C HIS A 145 4.68 0.15 4.00
N PHE A 146 5.82 0.86 3.91
CA PHE A 146 6.04 2.13 4.61
C PHE A 146 6.58 3.24 3.67
N ALA A 147 6.17 3.22 2.40
CA ALA A 147 6.71 4.06 1.32
C ALA A 147 6.64 5.57 1.60
N GLU A 148 5.52 6.02 2.15
CA GLU A 148 5.16 7.45 2.21
C GLU A 148 5.99 8.19 3.27
N ASN A 149 6.20 7.58 4.46
CA ASN A 149 6.84 8.25 5.60
C ASN A 149 7.83 7.33 6.37
N PRO A 150 8.85 6.75 5.71
CA PRO A 150 9.74 5.75 6.31
C PRO A 150 10.51 6.27 7.53
N GLU A 151 10.81 7.57 7.59
CA GLU A 151 11.52 8.22 8.70
C GLU A 151 10.69 8.27 9.97
N LEU A 152 9.38 8.53 9.86
CA LEU A 152 8.46 8.54 10.98
C LEU A 152 8.33 7.14 11.62
N PHE A 153 8.13 6.13 10.78
CA PHE A 153 8.06 4.74 11.20
C PHE A 153 9.37 4.28 11.86
N ALA A 154 10.51 4.75 11.33
CA ALA A 154 11.81 4.51 11.95
C ALA A 154 11.94 5.20 13.32
N ASP A 155 11.51 6.47 13.46
CA ASP A 155 11.55 7.19 14.73
C ASP A 155 10.70 6.52 15.82
N ILE A 156 9.51 6.05 15.45
CA ILE A 156 8.61 5.35 16.37
C ILE A 156 9.18 3.98 16.74
N ALA A 157 9.67 3.20 15.77
CA ALA A 157 10.31 1.92 16.04
C ALA A 157 11.54 2.08 16.95
N ALA A 158 12.28 3.20 16.82
CA ALA A 158 13.39 3.54 17.69
C ALA A 158 12.94 3.98 19.10
N LYS A 159 11.79 4.65 19.24
CA LYS A 159 11.24 5.21 20.50
C LYS A 159 10.46 4.21 21.37
N GLY A 160 9.45 3.55 20.79
CA GLY A 160 8.50 2.68 21.51
C GLY A 160 8.66 1.19 21.20
N GLY A 161 9.56 0.84 20.28
CA GLY A 161 9.74 -0.52 19.82
C GLY A 161 8.61 -1.00 18.89
N ALA A 162 8.92 -1.99 18.06
CA ALA A 162 7.99 -2.55 17.09
C ALA A 162 6.67 -3.10 17.70
N ARG A 163 6.63 -3.36 19.02
CA ARG A 163 5.48 -3.93 19.73
C ARG A 163 4.32 -2.93 19.86
N ASP A 164 4.60 -1.67 20.15
CA ASP A 164 3.55 -0.65 20.30
C ASP A 164 2.89 -0.36 18.94
N ILE A 165 3.70 -0.32 17.88
CA ILE A 165 3.21 -0.24 16.49
C ILE A 165 2.31 -1.44 16.21
N GLN A 166 2.81 -2.66 16.41
CA GLN A 166 2.06 -3.87 16.14
C GLN A 166 0.72 -3.91 16.90
N LYS A 167 0.73 -3.55 18.19
CA LYS A 167 -0.48 -3.50 19.02
C LYS A 167 -1.49 -2.48 18.49
N VAL A 168 -1.06 -1.28 18.10
CA VAL A 168 -1.95 -0.26 17.52
C VAL A 168 -2.52 -0.73 16.17
N PHE A 169 -1.68 -1.31 15.31
CA PHE A 169 -2.13 -1.89 14.04
C PHE A 169 -3.16 -3.01 14.25
N ASP A 170 -2.89 -3.95 15.16
CA ASP A 170 -3.79 -5.06 15.47
C ASP A 170 -5.09 -4.57 16.11
N ALA A 171 -5.03 -3.52 16.94
CA ALA A 171 -6.21 -2.86 17.47
C ALA A 171 -7.05 -2.26 16.33
N ILE A 172 -6.45 -1.48 15.42
CA ILE A 172 -7.16 -0.91 14.27
C ILE A 172 -7.75 -2.04 13.40
N ARG A 173 -7.00 -3.12 13.12
CA ARG A 173 -7.50 -4.27 12.34
C ARG A 173 -8.73 -4.91 12.99
N SER A 174 -8.72 -5.06 14.32
CA SER A 174 -9.82 -5.67 15.05
C SER A 174 -11.12 -4.86 14.98
N MET A 175 -11.02 -3.55 14.75
CA MET A 175 -12.18 -2.67 14.60
C MET A 175 -11.85 -1.49 13.71
N GLN A 176 -12.09 -1.65 12.41
CA GLN A 176 -11.87 -0.60 11.42
C GLN A 176 -13.05 0.38 11.34
N GLY A 177 -12.74 1.61 10.93
CA GLY A 177 -13.66 2.73 10.85
C GLY A 177 -14.03 3.33 12.21
N VAL A 178 -13.13 3.34 13.18
CA VAL A 178 -13.39 4.01 14.48
C VAL A 178 -13.09 5.51 14.33
N PRO A 179 -13.98 6.42 14.79
CA PRO A 179 -13.72 7.85 14.76
C PRO A 179 -12.51 8.25 15.61
N LEU A 180 -11.64 9.10 15.05
CA LEU A 180 -10.47 9.64 15.74
C LEU A 180 -10.86 10.35 17.05
N SER A 181 -11.94 11.13 17.01
CA SER A 181 -12.48 11.87 18.16
C SER A 181 -12.86 10.96 19.33
N LEU A 182 -13.34 9.74 19.04
CA LEU A 182 -13.69 8.75 20.05
C LEU A 182 -12.44 8.16 20.72
N ILE A 183 -11.40 7.89 19.94
CA ILE A 183 -10.13 7.35 20.46
C ILE A 183 -9.45 8.40 21.34
N GLN A 184 -9.41 9.66 20.90
CA GLN A 184 -8.87 10.78 21.68
C GLN A 184 -9.58 10.96 23.03
N LYS A 185 -10.92 10.79 23.05
CA LYS A 185 -11.72 10.97 24.26
C LYS A 185 -11.64 9.78 25.22
N THR A 186 -11.59 8.55 24.70
CA THR A 186 -11.75 7.34 25.51
C THR A 186 -10.45 6.60 25.78
N GLY A 187 -9.42 6.80 24.97
CA GLY A 187 -8.19 5.99 24.99
C GLY A 187 -8.45 4.52 24.66
N LYS A 188 -9.51 4.21 23.90
CA LYS A 188 -9.90 2.85 23.56
C LYS A 188 -10.10 2.69 22.06
N LEU A 189 -9.74 1.53 21.56
CA LEU A 189 -10.02 1.10 20.20
C LEU A 189 -10.60 -0.31 20.26
N GLY A 190 -11.90 -0.42 20.01
CA GLY A 190 -12.65 -1.65 20.28
C GLY A 190 -12.55 -2.07 21.74
N ASN A 191 -12.09 -3.30 21.98
CA ASN A 191 -11.88 -3.85 23.33
C ASN A 191 -10.47 -3.57 23.88
N THR A 192 -9.62 -2.89 23.11
CA THR A 192 -8.23 -2.65 23.48
C THR A 192 -8.08 -1.27 24.12
N ASN A 193 -7.53 -1.22 25.33
CA ASN A 193 -7.12 0.02 25.97
C ASN A 193 -5.76 0.46 25.43
N LEU A 194 -5.68 1.70 24.98
CA LEU A 194 -4.46 2.32 24.47
C LEU A 194 -3.88 3.21 25.56
N THR A 195 -2.55 3.17 25.72
CA THR A 195 -1.83 4.18 26.49
C THR A 195 -1.88 5.53 25.76
N LYS A 196 -1.48 6.62 26.43
CA LYS A 196 -1.40 7.94 25.79
C LYS A 196 -0.45 7.92 24.57
N GLY A 197 0.71 7.26 24.70
CA GLY A 197 1.66 7.11 23.60
C GLY A 197 1.12 6.29 22.42
N GLU A 198 0.35 5.24 22.70
CA GLU A 198 -0.29 4.42 21.67
C GLU A 198 -1.44 5.16 20.96
N SER A 199 -2.17 6.00 21.70
CA SER A 199 -3.23 6.85 21.12
C SER A 199 -2.64 7.92 20.21
N ASP A 200 -1.56 8.59 20.65
CA ASP A 200 -0.82 9.55 19.83
C ASP A 200 -0.24 8.89 18.56
N LEU A 201 0.21 7.64 18.68
CA LEU A 201 0.66 6.84 17.55
C LEU A 201 -0.49 6.53 16.57
N ALA A 202 -1.66 6.11 17.06
CA ALA A 202 -2.83 5.86 16.21
C ALA A 202 -3.26 7.13 15.45
N ILE A 203 -3.19 8.30 16.11
CA ILE A 203 -3.50 9.59 15.48
C ILE A 203 -2.48 9.93 14.39
N ARG A 204 -1.18 9.76 14.65
CA ARG A 204 -0.14 9.99 13.64
C ARG A 204 -0.27 9.05 12.46
N LEU A 205 -0.51 7.75 12.71
CA LEU A 205 -0.75 6.77 11.64
C LEU A 205 -1.94 7.14 10.75
N ALA A 206 -2.97 7.80 11.31
CA ALA A 206 -4.10 8.31 10.57
C ALA A 206 -3.75 9.51 9.68
N GLN A 207 -2.93 10.42 10.21
CA GLN A 207 -2.51 11.64 9.52
C GLN A 207 -1.51 11.33 8.39
N ASP A 208 -0.65 10.32 8.63
CA ASP A 208 0.52 10.00 7.81
C ASP A 208 0.34 8.70 6.99
N GLY A 209 -0.86 8.11 7.03
CA GLY A 209 -1.20 6.83 6.39
C GLY A 209 -1.32 6.89 4.86
N LEU A 210 -1.16 5.73 4.22
CA LEU A 210 -1.12 5.54 2.75
C LEU A 210 -2.41 5.94 2.01
N VAL A 211 -3.53 6.01 2.73
CA VAL A 211 -4.81 6.53 2.25
C VAL A 211 -5.34 7.51 3.29
N LYS A 212 -5.71 8.71 2.84
CA LYS A 212 -6.30 9.73 3.72
C LYS A 212 -7.54 9.15 4.39
N PRO A 213 -7.68 9.26 5.71
CA PRO A 213 -8.87 8.75 6.39
C PRO A 213 -10.10 9.48 5.84
N PRO A 214 -11.18 8.77 5.51
CA PRO A 214 -12.40 9.44 5.09
C PRO A 214 -12.91 10.32 6.24
N SER A 215 -13.41 11.50 5.91
CA SER A 215 -14.03 12.42 6.87
C SER A 215 -15.52 12.57 6.60
N ILE A 216 -16.34 12.67 7.64
CA ILE A 216 -17.77 12.95 7.52
C ILE A 216 -18.11 14.14 8.42
N THR A 217 -18.80 15.11 7.83
CA THR A 217 -19.27 16.31 8.52
C THR A 217 -20.77 16.24 8.74
N THR A 218 -21.19 16.39 9.99
CA THR A 218 -22.61 16.44 10.37
C THR A 218 -22.89 17.66 11.22
N SER A 219 -24.13 18.15 11.20
CA SER A 219 -24.50 19.32 12.01
C SER A 219 -24.43 19.08 13.51
N HIS A 220 -24.56 17.81 13.95
CA HIS A 220 -24.60 17.47 15.38
C HIS A 220 -23.27 16.95 15.94
N ALA A 221 -22.40 16.35 15.11
CA ALA A 221 -21.12 15.79 15.57
C ALA A 221 -19.88 16.48 14.96
N GLY A 222 -20.06 17.50 14.12
CA GLY A 222 -18.95 18.18 13.44
C GLY A 222 -18.26 17.29 12.40
N GLU A 223 -17.03 17.64 12.05
CA GLU A 223 -16.17 16.85 11.16
C GLU A 223 -15.45 15.74 11.93
N ASN A 224 -15.52 14.51 11.43
CA ASN A 224 -14.92 13.33 12.05
C ASN A 224 -14.12 12.51 11.02
N PHE A 225 -12.90 12.14 11.38
CA PHE A 225 -12.02 11.28 10.59
C PHE A 225 -12.09 9.84 11.09
N PHE A 226 -12.08 8.87 10.18
CA PHE A 226 -12.24 7.45 10.51
C PHE A 226 -10.97 6.67 10.25
N LEU A 227 -10.54 5.88 11.25
CA LEU A 227 -9.31 5.10 11.16
C LEU A 227 -9.50 3.78 10.44
N PHE A 228 -8.61 3.51 9.50
CA PHE A 228 -8.49 2.23 8.81
C PHE A 228 -7.04 1.78 8.88
N THR A 229 -6.80 0.48 8.79
CA THR A 229 -5.43 0.05 8.54
C THR A 229 -5.03 0.38 7.12
N PRO A 230 -3.73 0.61 6.87
CA PRO A 230 -3.18 0.56 5.53
C PRO A 230 -3.66 -0.71 4.82
N THR A 231 -3.95 -0.58 3.53
CA THR A 231 -4.43 -1.67 2.67
C THR A 231 -3.57 -2.92 2.85
N PRO A 232 -4.18 -4.11 2.98
CA PRO A 232 -3.43 -5.37 2.96
C PRO A 232 -2.51 -5.40 1.73
N GLY A 233 -1.23 -5.74 1.94
CA GLY A 233 -0.28 -5.89 0.85
C GLY A 233 0.68 -4.73 0.59
N GLY A 234 0.58 -3.61 1.33
CA GLY A 234 1.58 -2.53 1.41
C GLY A 234 2.23 -2.12 0.09
N ALA A 235 1.78 -1.00 -0.48
CA ALA A 235 2.19 -0.42 -1.76
C ALA A 235 2.14 -1.37 -2.95
N ALA A 236 0.93 -1.50 -3.48
CA ALA A 236 0.61 -1.13 -4.86
C ALA A 236 -0.78 -1.70 -5.10
N LEU A 237 -1.84 -1.02 -4.66
CA LEU A 237 -3.15 -1.29 -5.23
C LEU A 237 -3.19 -0.68 -6.65
N ALA A 238 -3.66 -1.43 -7.65
CA ALA A 238 -4.07 -0.93 -8.94
C ALA A 238 -4.98 0.27 -8.70
N PRO A 239 -4.88 1.34 -9.52
CA PRO A 239 -5.76 2.50 -9.37
C PRO A 239 -7.24 2.12 -9.25
N THR A 240 -7.68 1.09 -9.98
CA THR A 240 -9.04 0.51 -9.94
C THR A 240 -9.37 -0.13 -8.60
N LYS A 241 -8.50 -0.98 -8.05
CA LYS A 241 -8.69 -1.59 -6.72
C LYS A 241 -8.54 -0.58 -5.58
N ARG A 242 -7.72 0.45 -5.77
CA ARG A 242 -7.62 1.57 -4.82
C ARG A 242 -8.94 2.34 -4.75
N ASP A 243 -9.54 2.67 -5.88
CA ASP A 243 -10.87 3.33 -5.92
C ASP A 243 -11.94 2.46 -5.24
N ILE A 244 -11.96 1.15 -5.52
CA ILE A 244 -12.88 0.21 -4.86
C ILE A 244 -12.67 0.17 -3.34
N TYR A 245 -11.42 0.15 -2.88
CA TYR A 245 -11.10 0.17 -1.45
C TYR A 245 -11.45 1.51 -0.79
N GLU A 246 -11.22 2.63 -1.47
CA GLU A 246 -11.63 3.97 -1.00
C GLU A 246 -13.16 4.06 -0.87
N LYS A 247 -13.91 3.48 -1.82
CA LYS A 247 -15.37 3.35 -1.74
C LYS A 247 -15.81 2.48 -0.57
N ALA A 248 -15.10 1.38 -0.31
CA ALA A 248 -15.38 0.52 0.83
C ALA A 248 -15.13 1.25 2.16
N MET A 249 -14.00 1.95 2.30
CA MET A 249 -13.70 2.77 3.48
C MET A 249 -14.73 3.87 3.70
N ALA A 250 -15.14 4.57 2.64
CA ALA A 250 -16.20 5.59 2.73
C ALA A 250 -17.53 4.98 3.22
N THR A 251 -17.87 3.78 2.73
CA THR A 251 -19.07 3.05 3.15
C THR A 251 -18.99 2.67 4.63
N VAL A 252 -17.87 2.08 5.07
CA VAL A 252 -17.65 1.75 6.47
C VAL A 252 -17.71 3.02 7.34
N ALA A 253 -17.06 4.10 6.94
CA ALA A 253 -17.10 5.37 7.67
C ALA A 253 -18.53 5.89 7.84
N ALA A 254 -19.35 5.84 6.79
CA ALA A 254 -20.75 6.27 6.86
C ALA A 254 -21.58 5.39 7.81
N VAL A 255 -21.38 4.07 7.80
CA VAL A 255 -22.06 3.16 8.74
C VAL A 255 -21.57 3.40 10.18
N ARG A 256 -20.27 3.61 10.38
CA ARG A 256 -19.67 3.85 11.70
C ARG A 256 -20.03 5.23 12.26
N GLN A 257 -20.26 6.24 11.41
CA GLN A 257 -20.83 7.52 11.82
C GLN A 257 -22.18 7.31 12.51
N GLY A 258 -23.10 6.54 11.89
CA GLY A 258 -24.39 6.24 12.51
C GLY A 258 -24.32 5.24 13.68
N GLN A 259 -23.21 4.51 13.86
CA GLN A 259 -23.02 3.64 15.01
C GLN A 259 -22.54 4.42 16.25
N PHE A 260 -21.51 5.23 16.08
CA PHE A 260 -20.80 5.88 17.19
C PHE A 260 -21.26 7.31 17.45
N LEU A 261 -21.70 8.01 16.40
CA LEU A 261 -21.94 9.45 16.39
C LEU A 261 -23.35 9.78 15.83
N SER A 262 -24.32 8.89 16.01
CA SER A 262 -25.72 9.14 15.65
C SER A 262 -26.36 10.17 16.57
N ASN A 263 -27.30 10.95 16.03
CA ASN A 263 -28.14 11.81 16.85
C ASN A 263 -29.39 11.07 17.37
N LYS A 264 -30.21 10.56 16.44
CA LYS A 264 -31.51 9.92 16.71
C LYS A 264 -31.59 8.49 16.18
N TYR A 265 -30.96 8.19 15.05
CA TYR A 265 -31.06 6.88 14.39
C TYR A 265 -29.78 6.04 14.56
N LYS A 266 -29.59 5.49 15.76
CA LYS A 266 -28.39 4.69 16.08
C LYS A 266 -28.35 3.35 15.34
N ILE A 267 -27.23 3.06 14.71
CA ILE A 267 -26.90 1.75 14.12
C ILE A 267 -26.32 0.86 15.22
N ASN A 268 -27.04 -0.19 15.61
CA ASN A 268 -26.57 -1.12 16.63
C ASN A 268 -25.72 -2.27 16.05
N ASN A 269 -26.04 -2.71 14.83
CA ASN A 269 -25.33 -3.78 14.13
C ASN A 269 -24.92 -3.32 12.72
N PRO A 270 -23.69 -2.78 12.58
CA PRO A 270 -23.12 -2.37 11.30
C PRO A 270 -23.09 -3.49 10.26
N ALA A 271 -22.73 -4.72 10.65
CA ALA A 271 -22.63 -5.86 9.74
C ALA A 271 -24.01 -6.21 9.16
N ALA A 272 -25.05 -6.26 10.01
CA ALA A 272 -26.41 -6.51 9.54
C ALA A 272 -26.92 -5.43 8.57
N LEU A 273 -26.54 -4.17 8.80
CA LEU A 273 -26.90 -3.08 7.90
C LEU A 273 -26.21 -3.22 6.54
N LEU A 274 -24.91 -3.53 6.54
CA LEU A 274 -24.16 -3.79 5.30
C LEU A 274 -24.68 -5.03 4.56
N TYR A 275 -25.08 -6.07 5.28
CA TYR A 275 -25.72 -7.25 4.69
C TYR A 275 -27.03 -6.89 3.96
N VAL A 276 -27.86 -6.04 4.57
CA VAL A 276 -29.08 -5.54 3.92
C VAL A 276 -28.74 -4.71 2.68
N LEU A 277 -27.73 -3.84 2.75
CA LEU A 277 -27.27 -3.07 1.59
C LEU A 277 -26.77 -3.97 0.46
N LYS A 278 -26.04 -5.04 0.77
CA LYS A 278 -25.56 -6.02 -0.20
C LYS A 278 -26.71 -6.78 -0.85
N ARG A 279 -27.69 -7.24 -0.06
CA ARG A 279 -28.82 -8.05 -0.54
C ARG A 279 -29.84 -7.24 -1.33
N ASP A 280 -30.23 -6.09 -0.80
CA ASP A 280 -31.39 -5.32 -1.28
C ASP A 280 -30.98 -4.09 -2.09
N LEU A 281 -29.69 -3.73 -2.11
CA LEU A 281 -29.13 -2.51 -2.71
C LEU A 281 -29.78 -1.21 -2.20
N LYS A 282 -30.48 -1.26 -1.07
CA LYS A 282 -31.10 -0.11 -0.42
C LYS A 282 -31.32 -0.37 1.06
N LEU A 283 -31.38 0.69 1.85
CA LEU A 283 -31.83 0.58 3.23
C LEU A 283 -33.34 0.55 3.29
N GLY A 284 -33.91 -0.40 4.04
CA GLY A 284 -35.36 -0.50 4.21
C GLY A 284 -36.01 0.68 4.95
N ARG A 285 -35.22 1.54 5.63
CA ARG A 285 -35.71 2.72 6.36
C ARG A 285 -35.02 3.98 5.87
N ALA A 286 -35.81 5.00 5.56
CA ALA A 286 -35.32 6.36 5.37
C ALA A 286 -35.08 7.05 6.72
N THR A 287 -34.10 7.95 6.80
CA THR A 287 -33.85 8.74 8.01
C THR A 287 -33.61 10.21 7.66
N THR A 288 -33.79 11.09 8.64
CA THR A 288 -33.47 12.52 8.47
C THR A 288 -31.97 12.80 8.57
N GLU A 289 -31.18 11.85 9.08
CA GLU A 289 -29.71 11.93 9.16
C GLU A 289 -29.02 11.43 7.88
N ALA A 290 -29.71 10.62 7.08
CA ALA A 290 -29.16 9.98 5.88
C ALA A 290 -28.53 10.98 4.90
N ALA A 291 -29.10 12.19 4.81
CA ALA A 291 -28.60 13.25 3.96
C ALA A 291 -27.16 13.65 4.26
N GLN A 292 -26.79 13.75 5.55
CA GLN A 292 -25.44 14.13 5.98
C GLN A 292 -24.56 12.89 6.14
N GLN A 293 -25.11 11.81 6.69
CA GLN A 293 -24.39 10.57 6.97
C GLN A 293 -23.83 9.91 5.70
N TYR A 294 -24.61 9.88 4.62
CA TYR A 294 -24.24 9.18 3.39
C TYR A 294 -23.89 10.12 2.23
N GLN A 295 -23.74 11.42 2.49
CA GLN A 295 -23.42 12.43 1.46
C GLN A 295 -22.15 12.08 0.68
N ASN A 296 -21.13 11.56 1.35
CA ASN A 296 -19.89 11.17 0.67
C ASN A 296 -20.10 10.00 -0.28
N LEU A 297 -21.01 9.07 0.03
CA LEU A 297 -21.33 7.96 -0.86
C LEU A 297 -21.97 8.44 -2.16
N THR A 298 -22.72 9.53 -2.11
CA THR A 298 -23.27 10.14 -3.33
C THR A 298 -22.20 10.85 -4.16
N HIS A 299 -21.25 11.53 -3.51
CA HIS A 299 -20.13 12.20 -4.21
C HIS A 299 -19.22 11.20 -4.91
N LEU A 300 -18.94 10.06 -4.25
CA LEU A 300 -18.13 8.96 -4.78
C LEU A 300 -18.89 8.05 -5.76
N ARG A 301 -20.14 8.38 -6.10
CA ARG A 301 -21.00 7.60 -7.02
C ARG A 301 -21.19 6.13 -6.57
N ILE A 302 -21.17 5.90 -5.26
CA ILE A 302 -21.45 4.59 -4.65
C ILE A 302 -22.96 4.40 -4.49
N ALA A 303 -23.64 5.47 -4.11
CA ALA A 303 -25.05 5.46 -3.78
C ALA A 303 -25.76 6.73 -4.26
N ARG A 304 -27.09 6.70 -4.23
CA ARG A 304 -27.97 7.84 -4.35
C ARG A 304 -28.83 7.95 -3.09
N LEU A 305 -29.32 9.16 -2.86
CA LEU A 305 -30.23 9.46 -1.76
C LEU A 305 -31.57 9.87 -2.34
N ASP A 306 -32.54 8.98 -2.25
CA ASP A 306 -33.90 9.22 -2.73
C ASP A 306 -34.70 9.95 -1.63
N ASP A 307 -35.39 11.02 -2.02
CA ASP A 307 -36.22 11.79 -1.10
C ASP A 307 -37.57 11.10 -0.91
N VAL A 308 -37.91 10.78 0.34
CA VAL A 308 -39.17 10.13 0.74
C VAL A 308 -40.15 11.16 1.34
N GLY A 309 -39.78 12.44 1.37
CA GLY A 309 -40.56 13.54 1.92
C GLY A 309 -40.27 13.81 3.40
N GLY A 310 -40.62 15.02 3.87
CA GLY A 310 -40.47 15.41 5.27
C GLY A 310 -39.02 15.45 5.77
N GLY A 311 -38.04 15.62 4.86
CA GLY A 311 -36.61 15.60 5.17
C GLY A 311 -36.02 14.20 5.34
N PHE A 312 -36.80 13.14 5.11
CA PHE A 312 -36.32 11.76 5.14
C PHE A 312 -35.70 11.37 3.80
N LYS A 313 -34.48 10.84 3.85
CA LYS A 313 -33.81 10.29 2.67
C LYS A 313 -33.53 8.80 2.83
N GLN A 314 -33.72 8.05 1.75
CA GLN A 314 -33.41 6.63 1.66
C GLN A 314 -32.11 6.44 0.88
N LEU A 315 -31.19 5.67 1.43
CA LEU A 315 -29.97 5.29 0.73
C LEU A 315 -30.27 4.15 -0.24
N GLN A 316 -29.87 4.32 -1.50
CA GLN A 316 -29.89 3.28 -2.52
C GLN A 316 -28.53 3.19 -3.20
N ILE A 317 -27.96 1.98 -3.26
CA ILE A 317 -26.69 1.68 -3.91
C ILE A 317 -26.87 1.74 -5.42
N ILE A 318 -25.88 2.32 -6.11
CA ILE A 318 -25.81 2.29 -7.57
C ILE A 318 -25.21 0.93 -7.95
N ASN A 319 -26.01 0.11 -8.67
CA ASN A 319 -25.65 -1.25 -9.00
C ASN A 319 -24.58 -1.29 -10.11
N THR A 320 -23.30 -1.20 -9.72
CA THR A 320 -22.15 -1.48 -10.58
C THR A 320 -21.26 -2.54 -9.94
N PRO A 321 -20.51 -3.33 -10.73
CA PRO A 321 -19.62 -4.37 -10.20
C PRO A 321 -18.67 -3.84 -9.12
N GLU A 322 -18.12 -2.63 -9.31
CA GLU A 322 -17.17 -2.00 -8.39
C GLU A 322 -17.82 -1.65 -7.05
N ASN A 323 -19.07 -1.20 -7.06
CA ASN A 323 -19.81 -0.83 -5.84
C ASN A 323 -20.26 -2.08 -5.06
N ILE A 324 -20.60 -3.16 -5.77
CA ILE A 324 -20.89 -4.46 -5.14
C ILE A 324 -19.61 -5.00 -4.48
N GLU A 325 -18.48 -4.96 -5.19
CA GLU A 325 -17.18 -5.36 -4.63
C GLU A 325 -16.83 -4.50 -3.41
N ALA A 326 -17.01 -3.18 -3.47
CA ALA A 326 -16.78 -2.29 -2.34
C ALA A 326 -17.67 -2.60 -1.12
N LEU A 327 -18.93 -3.04 -1.33
CA LEU A 327 -19.81 -3.47 -0.25
C LEU A 327 -19.35 -4.78 0.40
N ASP A 328 -18.81 -5.70 -0.38
CA ASP A 328 -18.24 -6.96 0.13
C ASP A 328 -17.04 -6.68 1.02
N ILE A 329 -16.13 -5.85 0.53
CA ILE A 329 -14.97 -5.37 1.31
C ILE A 329 -15.45 -4.68 2.59
N ALA A 330 -16.41 -3.76 2.48
CA ALA A 330 -16.93 -3.03 3.64
C ALA A 330 -17.55 -3.97 4.69
N TYR A 331 -18.27 -5.00 4.26
CA TYR A 331 -18.87 -6.00 5.14
C TYR A 331 -17.80 -6.74 5.94
N ASP A 332 -16.74 -7.19 5.26
CA ASP A 332 -15.69 -7.94 5.93
C ASP A 332 -14.86 -7.08 6.90
N LEU A 333 -14.52 -5.84 6.49
CA LEU A 333 -13.82 -4.86 7.34
C LEU A 333 -14.57 -4.59 8.65
N VAL A 334 -15.90 -4.67 8.62
CA VAL A 334 -16.75 -4.43 9.80
C VAL A 334 -16.90 -5.64 10.69
N ASN A 335 -16.87 -6.86 10.13
CA ASN A 335 -17.07 -8.12 10.86
C ASN A 335 -15.79 -8.65 11.56
N GLY A 336 -14.75 -7.81 11.69
CA GLY A 336 -13.50 -8.17 12.35
C GLY A 336 -12.59 -9.10 11.52
N GLY A 337 -12.95 -9.35 10.26
CA GLY A 337 -12.09 -10.03 9.31
C GLY A 337 -11.09 -9.06 8.70
N VAL A 338 -9.87 -9.54 8.46
CA VAL A 338 -9.18 -9.12 7.24
C VAL A 338 -10.14 -9.47 6.12
N ALA A 339 -10.45 -8.53 5.22
CA ALA A 339 -11.40 -8.82 4.17
C ALA A 339 -11.02 -10.10 3.44
N GLN A 340 -11.89 -11.11 3.48
CA GLN A 340 -11.57 -12.42 2.91
C GLN A 340 -11.76 -12.28 1.40
N GLY A 341 -10.64 -12.31 0.68
CA GLY A 341 -10.53 -11.83 -0.70
C GLY A 341 -9.67 -10.56 -0.85
N ILE A 342 -9.26 -9.93 0.26
CA ILE A 342 -8.18 -8.91 0.34
C ILE A 342 -7.03 -9.39 1.23
N GLU A 343 -7.18 -10.50 1.97
CA GLU A 343 -6.01 -11.37 2.09
C GLU A 343 -5.57 -11.66 0.66
N VAL A 344 -4.39 -11.13 0.37
CA VAL A 344 -3.65 -11.36 -0.85
C VAL A 344 -3.69 -12.86 -1.07
N ASP A 345 -4.61 -13.32 -1.91
CA ASP A 345 -4.34 -14.53 -2.67
C ASP A 345 -2.97 -14.24 -3.25
N ASP A 346 -1.98 -15.09 -3.02
CA ASP A 346 -0.64 -14.81 -3.53
C ASP A 346 -0.70 -14.54 -5.05
N SER A 347 -1.78 -14.98 -5.73
CA SER A 347 -2.27 -14.62 -7.08
C SER A 347 -2.86 -13.18 -7.26
N ALA A 348 -3.55 -12.57 -6.28
CA ALA A 348 -4.17 -11.24 -6.36
C ALA A 348 -3.17 -10.09 -6.16
N ARG A 349 -1.96 -10.40 -5.65
CA ARG A 349 -0.83 -9.46 -5.56
C ARG A 349 -0.41 -8.87 -6.92
N PHE A 350 -1.00 -9.40 -7.99
CA PHE A 350 -0.51 -9.30 -9.33
C PHE A 350 -1.53 -8.91 -10.39
N ALA A 351 -2.81 -9.26 -10.18
CA ALA A 351 -3.93 -8.65 -10.89
C ALA A 351 -3.86 -7.13 -10.80
N ILE A 352 -3.38 -6.69 -9.64
CA ILE A 352 -3.27 -5.33 -9.18
C ILE A 352 -2.08 -4.58 -9.84
N GLN A 353 -1.26 -5.27 -10.62
CA GLN A 353 -0.25 -4.66 -11.50
C GLN A 353 -0.69 -4.63 -12.98
N GLN A 354 -1.91 -5.07 -13.31
CA GLN A 354 -2.44 -5.02 -14.69
C GLN A 354 -2.78 -3.60 -15.19
N ASP A 355 -2.93 -2.60 -14.31
CA ASP A 355 -3.29 -1.22 -14.70
C ASP A 355 -2.26 -0.14 -14.30
N GLN A 356 -0.96 -0.45 -14.36
CA GLN A 356 0.08 0.58 -14.24
C GLN A 356 0.52 1.13 -15.59
N THR A 357 -0.29 2.02 -16.15
CA THR A 357 0.22 3.24 -16.80
C THR A 357 0.82 4.14 -15.71
N PHE A 358 1.99 3.75 -15.19
CA PHE A 358 2.83 4.61 -14.36
C PHE A 358 4.27 4.63 -14.90
N VAL A 359 4.38 4.81 -16.22
CA VAL A 359 5.63 5.13 -16.95
C VAL A 359 5.70 6.63 -17.28
N GLU A 360 4.79 7.47 -16.76
CA GLU A 360 4.73 8.89 -17.13
C GLU A 360 5.48 9.89 -16.23
N SER A 361 6.21 9.49 -15.19
CA SER A 361 6.97 10.48 -14.39
C SER A 361 8.42 10.71 -14.88
N LEU A 362 9.06 9.73 -15.55
CA LEU A 362 10.44 9.91 -16.02
C LEU A 362 10.53 10.62 -17.39
N ILE A 363 9.52 10.45 -18.24
CA ILE A 363 9.41 11.17 -19.54
C ILE A 363 8.90 12.60 -19.33
N ALA A 364 8.01 12.84 -18.34
CA ALA A 364 7.56 14.19 -17.99
C ALA A 364 8.68 15.03 -17.36
N THR A 365 9.53 14.43 -16.51
CA THR A 365 10.67 15.14 -15.89
C THR A 365 11.71 15.57 -16.94
N THR A 366 11.93 14.77 -17.99
CA THR A 366 12.85 15.13 -19.09
C THR A 366 12.27 16.13 -20.08
N LYS A 367 10.94 16.21 -20.26
CA LYS A 367 10.30 17.32 -21.01
C LYS A 367 10.28 18.63 -20.22
N LEU A 368 10.09 18.58 -18.90
CA LEU A 368 10.16 19.77 -18.03
C LEU A 368 11.59 20.31 -17.90
N GLN A 369 12.61 19.45 -17.78
CA GLN A 369 14.01 19.90 -17.76
C GLN A 369 14.51 20.48 -19.10
N LYS A 370 13.88 20.12 -20.22
CA LYS A 370 14.19 20.68 -21.55
C LYS A 370 13.43 21.98 -21.86
N THR A 371 12.44 22.36 -21.06
CA THR A 371 11.60 23.53 -21.35
C THR A 371 11.90 24.65 -20.35
N LYS A 372 12.77 25.59 -20.77
CA LYS A 372 13.16 26.87 -20.15
C LYS A 372 13.79 26.80 -18.75
N LYS A 373 15.13 26.97 -18.70
CA LYS A 373 15.81 27.55 -17.53
C LYS A 373 15.23 28.94 -17.28
N ILE A 374 14.47 29.08 -16.20
CA ILE A 374 14.15 30.41 -15.66
C ILE A 374 15.44 30.91 -15.02
N ALA A 375 16.00 32.02 -15.52
CA ALA A 375 17.13 32.66 -14.87
C ALA A 375 16.64 33.21 -13.52
N LEU A 376 17.27 32.77 -12.43
CA LEU A 376 17.07 33.34 -11.11
C LEU A 376 17.64 34.78 -11.13
N SER A 377 16.98 35.71 -10.43
CA SER A 377 17.54 37.05 -10.26
C SER A 377 18.74 37.02 -9.30
N ASP A 378 19.63 38.00 -9.41
CA ASP A 378 20.83 38.07 -8.57
C ASP A 378 20.52 38.02 -7.05
N GLU A 379 19.38 38.61 -6.63
CA GLU A 379 18.87 38.54 -5.26
C GLU A 379 18.46 37.11 -4.82
N GLN A 380 17.97 36.28 -5.74
CA GLN A 380 17.60 34.89 -5.45
C GLN A 380 18.82 33.97 -5.39
N GLN A 381 19.91 34.36 -6.05
CA GLN A 381 21.16 33.62 -6.05
C GLN A 381 21.96 33.86 -4.76
N GLU A 382 22.00 35.10 -4.26
CA GLU A 382 22.61 35.43 -2.96
C GLU A 382 21.91 34.75 -1.78
N GLN A 383 20.57 34.62 -1.82
CA GLN A 383 19.83 33.90 -0.77
C GLN A 383 20.11 32.40 -0.75
N LEU A 384 20.40 31.80 -1.91
CA LEU A 384 20.79 30.39 -2.02
C LEU A 384 22.21 30.16 -1.48
N ASP A 385 23.14 31.05 -1.78
CA ASP A 385 24.53 30.94 -1.30
C ASP A 385 24.63 31.09 0.24
N LEU A 386 23.77 31.93 0.84
CA LEU A 386 23.64 32.04 2.30
C LEU A 386 23.08 30.77 2.96
N PHE A 387 22.35 29.93 2.23
CA PHE A 387 21.78 28.67 2.73
C PHE A 387 22.79 27.52 2.77
N PHE A 388 23.88 27.59 2.00
CA PHE A 388 24.90 26.52 1.90
C PHE A 388 26.14 26.73 2.79
N ILE A 389 26.20 27.82 3.58
CA ILE A 389 27.34 28.13 4.48
C ILE A 389 26.92 28.05 5.97
N LYS A 390 26.11 27.07 6.38
CA LYS A 390 25.99 26.69 7.79
C LYS A 390 26.01 25.19 8.01
#